data_AF-A0A800IRB9-F1
#
_entry.id   AF-A0A800IRB9-F1
#
_cell.length_a   1.000
_cell.length_b   1.000
_cell.length_c   1.000
_cell.angle_alpha   90.00
_cell.angle_beta   90.00
_cell.angle_gamma   90.00
#
_symmetry.space_group_name_H-M   'P 1'
#
loop_
_entity.id
_entity.type
_entity.pdbx_description
1 polymer ?
#
loop_
_entity_poly.entity_id
_entity_poly.type
_entity_poly.pdbx_seq_one_letter_code
_entity_poly.pdbx_strand_id
1 'polypeptide(L)'
;MAITPPDIIISLILAFFTLNGFRHGFIEEMGRLLSLIGGFILASKFHNLLVPFLLPYIDGETLRITVAYLGVFVVSVIVITMIAKILQKFIELVLLGWLNRLLGLLLGLLKGFLIISLLIFIIQALPIKLDQENTIRQKLEKESVMYQICDHVKELVILTMPMDNKLEILQEKVKE
;
A
#
# COMPACT_ATOMS: atom_id res chain seq x y z
N MET A 1 -13.98 -24.81 -14.99
CA MET A 1 -13.38 -23.61 -14.39
C MET A 1 -14.25 -22.42 -14.77
N ALA A 2 -15.18 -22.05 -13.90
CA ALA A 2 -15.96 -20.83 -14.10
C ALA A 2 -15.15 -19.67 -13.51
N ILE A 3 -14.78 -18.70 -14.34
CA ILE A 3 -14.14 -17.47 -13.87
C ILE A 3 -15.16 -16.76 -12.98
N THR A 4 -14.86 -16.55 -11.71
CA THR A 4 -15.78 -15.84 -10.82
C THR A 4 -15.62 -14.32 -10.99
N PRO A 5 -16.68 -13.50 -10.77
CA PRO A 5 -16.57 -12.04 -10.89
C PRO A 5 -15.41 -11.40 -10.08
N PRO A 6 -15.09 -11.87 -8.85
CA PRO A 6 -13.91 -11.41 -8.11
C PRO A 6 -12.57 -11.68 -8.83
N ASP A 7 -12.43 -12.84 -9.47
CA ASP A 7 -11.20 -13.22 -10.18
C ASP A 7 -10.91 -12.27 -11.35
N ILE A 8 -11.95 -11.80 -12.04
CA ILE A 8 -11.85 -10.83 -13.14
C ILE A 8 -11.32 -9.50 -12.62
N ILE A 9 -11.84 -9.02 -11.49
CA ILE A 9 -11.43 -7.75 -10.88
C ILE A 9 -9.97 -7.84 -10.44
N ILE A 10 -9.59 -8.91 -9.74
CA ILE A 10 -8.23 -9.15 -9.27
C ILE A 10 -7.25 -9.22 -10.45
N SER A 11 -7.61 -9.95 -11.51
CA SER A 11 -6.80 -10.06 -12.72
C SER A 11 -6.60 -8.70 -13.39
N LEU A 12 -7.65 -7.88 -13.47
CA LEU A 12 -7.59 -6.55 -14.08
C LEU A 12 -6.71 -5.59 -13.27
N ILE A 13 -6.81 -5.62 -11.94
CA ILE A 13 -5.93 -4.84 -11.04
C ILE A 13 -4.48 -5.28 -11.22
N LEU A 14 -4.22 -6.59 -11.18
CA LEU A 14 -2.86 -7.13 -11.31
C LEU A 14 -2.26 -6.78 -12.68
N ALA A 15 -3.03 -6.94 -13.75
CA ALA A 15 -2.62 -6.56 -15.10
C ALA A 15 -2.33 -5.06 -15.19
N PHE A 16 -3.18 -4.21 -14.60
CA PHE A 16 -2.95 -2.76 -14.57
C PHE A 16 -1.62 -2.41 -13.90
N PHE A 17 -1.34 -2.92 -12.69
CA PHE A 17 -0.09 -2.64 -11.99
C PHE A 17 1.13 -3.22 -12.71
N THR A 18 1.02 -4.41 -13.29
CA THR A 18 2.09 -5.07 -14.04
C THR A 18 2.45 -4.29 -15.30
N LEU A 19 1.45 -3.91 -16.09
CA LEU A 19 1.64 -3.11 -17.30
C LEU A 19 2.16 -1.72 -16.96
N ASN A 20 1.67 -1.13 -15.87
CA ASN A 20 2.17 0.16 -15.40
C ASN A 20 3.66 0.06 -15.01
N GLY A 21 4.05 -0.99 -14.28
CA GLY A 21 5.45 -1.25 -13.93
C GLY A 21 6.35 -1.46 -15.15
N PHE A 22 5.87 -2.18 -16.17
CA PHE A 22 6.60 -2.34 -17.43
C PHE A 22 6.79 -1.01 -18.19
N ARG A 23 5.78 -0.13 -18.18
CA ARG A 23 5.84 1.18 -18.88
C ARG A 23 6.77 2.18 -18.19
N HIS A 24 6.75 2.22 -16.86
CA HIS A 24 7.56 3.14 -16.08
C HIS A 24 8.99 2.61 -15.85
N GLY A 25 9.18 1.29 -15.84
CA GLY A 25 10.47 0.67 -15.58
C GLY A 25 10.83 0.61 -14.09
N PHE A 26 11.85 -0.18 -13.76
CA PHE A 26 12.25 -0.47 -12.40
C PHE A 26 12.67 0.79 -11.62
N ILE A 27 13.49 1.63 -12.23
CA ILE A 27 14.06 2.80 -11.54
C ILE A 27 13.00 3.84 -11.20
N GLU A 28 12.06 4.09 -12.11
CA GLU A 28 10.97 5.02 -11.80
C GLU A 28 10.11 4.48 -10.67
N GLU A 29 9.77 3.18 -10.70
CA GLU A 29 8.90 2.58 -9.71
C GLU A 29 9.57 2.52 -8.33
N MET A 30 10.87 2.21 -8.27
CA MET A 30 11.65 2.32 -7.04
C MET A 30 11.76 3.77 -6.56
N GLY A 31 12.00 4.70 -7.47
CA GLY A 31 12.04 6.13 -7.18
C GLY A 31 10.74 6.63 -6.55
N ARG A 32 9.58 6.16 -7.02
CA ARG A 32 8.27 6.48 -6.45
C ARG A 32 8.12 5.95 -5.03
N LEU A 33 8.51 4.71 -4.76
CA LEU A 33 8.45 4.15 -3.39
C LEU A 33 9.42 4.88 -2.45
N LEU A 34 10.65 5.11 -2.89
CA LEU A 34 11.67 5.83 -2.13
C LEU A 34 11.28 7.29 -1.91
N SER A 35 10.60 7.93 -2.87
CA SER A 35 10.10 9.29 -2.71
C SER A 35 9.06 9.40 -1.60
N LEU A 36 8.23 8.36 -1.41
CA LEU A 36 7.21 8.35 -0.37
C LEU A 36 7.87 8.26 1.02
N ILE A 37 8.81 7.33 1.18
CA ILE A 37 9.54 7.12 2.43
C ILE A 37 10.45 8.32 2.73
N GLY A 38 11.26 8.72 1.75
CA GLY A 38 12.17 9.87 1.84
C GLY A 38 11.42 11.18 2.06
N GLY A 39 10.28 11.37 1.39
CA GLY A 39 9.41 12.53 1.58
C GLY A 39 8.87 12.61 3.00
N PHE A 40 8.46 11.48 3.59
CA PHE A 40 8.00 11.43 4.98
C PHE A 40 9.12 11.80 5.98
N ILE A 41 10.33 11.27 5.76
CA ILE A 41 11.50 11.58 6.59
C ILE A 41 11.87 13.07 6.47
N LEU A 42 11.91 13.61 5.24
CA LEU A 42 12.22 15.02 4.99
C LEU A 42 11.14 15.94 5.58
N ALA A 43 9.85 15.61 5.42
CA ALA A 43 8.77 16.35 6.06
C ALA A 43 8.90 16.38 7.58
N SER A 44 9.20 15.23 8.20
CA SER A 44 9.43 15.14 9.64
C SER A 44 10.57 16.04 10.11
N LYS A 45 11.64 16.18 9.31
CA LYS A 45 12.77 17.05 9.67
C LYS A 45 12.56 18.52 9.36
N PHE A 46 11.92 18.85 8.23
CA PHE A 46 11.92 20.19 7.65
C PHE A 46 10.58 20.96 7.81
N HIS A 47 9.50 20.33 8.29
CA HIS A 47 8.21 21.01 8.46
C HIS A 47 8.29 22.28 9.33
N ASN A 48 9.12 22.27 10.38
CA ASN A 48 9.31 23.41 11.28
C ASN A 48 9.85 24.67 10.60
N LEU A 49 10.57 24.54 9.49
CA LEU A 49 11.03 25.69 8.70
C LEU A 49 9.89 26.36 7.96
N LEU A 50 8.84 25.61 7.60
CA LEU A 50 7.71 26.12 6.84
C LEU A 50 6.63 26.74 7.74
N VAL A 51 6.48 26.24 8.98
CA VAL A 51 5.54 26.76 10.00
C VAL A 51 5.51 28.30 10.13
N PRO A 52 6.64 29.03 10.26
CA PRO A 52 6.60 30.48 10.45
C PRO A 52 6.05 31.23 9.24
N PHE A 53 6.19 30.69 8.02
CA PHE A 53 5.63 31.32 6.82
C PHE A 53 4.10 31.17 6.74
N LEU A 54 3.52 30.20 7.46
CA LEU A 54 2.08 29.98 7.54
C LEU A 54 1.42 30.72 8.70
N LEU A 55 2.21 31.37 9.58
CA LEU A 55 1.70 32.19 10.69
C LEU A 55 0.59 33.18 10.28
N PRO A 56 0.75 33.98 9.22
CA PRO A 56 -0.25 34.99 8.84
C PRO A 56 -1.46 34.44 8.07
N TYR A 57 -1.47 33.16 7.69
CA TYR A 57 -2.52 32.59 6.83
C TYR A 57 -3.43 31.58 7.53
N ILE A 58 -2.97 30.93 8.60
CA ILE A 58 -3.71 29.86 9.28
C ILE A 58 -3.75 30.12 10.78
N ASP A 59 -4.96 30.30 11.31
CA ASP A 59 -5.22 30.38 12.73
C ASP A 59 -5.45 28.98 13.31
N GLY A 60 -4.49 28.50 14.10
CA GLY A 60 -4.51 27.18 14.72
C GLY A 60 -3.17 26.45 14.61
N GLU A 61 -2.55 26.17 15.76
CA GLU A 61 -1.22 25.55 15.81
C GLU A 61 -1.20 24.16 15.14
N THR A 62 -2.13 23.28 15.50
CA THR A 62 -2.22 21.93 14.95
C THR A 62 -2.39 21.94 13.43
N LEU A 63 -3.35 22.72 12.92
CA LEU A 63 -3.62 22.82 11.48
C LEU A 63 -2.41 23.36 10.73
N ARG A 64 -1.75 24.39 11.26
CA ARG A 64 -0.55 24.99 10.67
C ARG A 64 0.61 23.98 10.59
N ILE A 65 0.86 23.21 11.64
CA ILE A 65 1.88 22.16 11.64
C ILE A 65 1.54 21.07 10.62
N THR A 66 0.29 20.62 10.56
CA THR A 66 -0.15 19.62 9.60
C THR A 66 0.02 20.10 8.16
N VAL A 67 -0.39 21.32 7.84
CA VAL A 67 -0.23 21.89 6.48
C VAL A 67 1.24 22.09 6.13
N ALA A 68 2.06 22.56 7.07
CA ALA A 68 3.50 22.69 6.86
C ALA A 68 4.15 21.33 6.57
N TYR A 69 3.80 20.30 7.34
CA TYR A 69 4.27 18.94 7.12
C TYR A 69 3.87 18.41 5.73
N LEU A 70 2.59 18.54 5.38
CA LEU A 70 2.06 18.06 4.11
C LEU A 70 2.68 18.80 2.92
N GLY A 71 2.89 20.11 3.06
CA GLY A 71 3.57 20.93 2.05
C GLY A 71 5.00 20.46 1.79
N VAL A 72 5.79 20.28 2.85
CA VAL A 72 7.17 19.77 2.73
C VAL A 72 7.18 18.34 2.17
N PHE A 73 6.25 17.49 2.58
CA PHE A 73 6.11 16.12 2.07
C PHE A 73 5.90 16.11 0.55
N VAL A 74 4.90 16.85 0.07
CA VAL A 74 4.57 16.92 -1.36
C VAL A 74 5.75 17.46 -2.17
N VAL A 75 6.36 18.56 -1.72
CA VAL A 75 7.54 19.14 -2.40
C VAL A 75 8.69 18.13 -2.45
N SER A 76 8.96 17.45 -1.34
CA SER A 76 10.04 16.45 -1.25
C SER A 76 9.79 15.26 -2.18
N VAL A 77 8.56 14.73 -2.22
CA VAL A 77 8.16 13.64 -3.12
C VAL A 77 8.38 14.04 -4.58
N ILE A 78 7.96 15.26 -4.96
CA ILE A 78 8.13 15.78 -6.32
C ILE A 78 9.61 15.85 -6.68
N VAL A 79 10.45 16.42 -5.82
CA VAL A 79 11.89 16.58 -6.06
C VAL A 79 12.56 15.21 -6.20
N ILE A 80 12.34 14.29 -5.27
CA ILE A 80 12.93 12.94 -5.32
C ILE A 80 12.47 12.20 -6.58
N THR A 81 11.18 12.29 -6.94
CA THR A 81 10.65 11.66 -8.16
C THR A 81 11.28 12.26 -9.41
N MET A 82 11.48 13.58 -9.47
CA MET A 82 12.19 14.23 -10.57
C MET A 82 13.62 13.70 -10.72
N ILE A 83 14.35 13.58 -9.62
CA ILE A 83 15.71 13.04 -9.61
C ILE A 83 15.70 11.59 -10.11
N ALA A 84 14.76 10.77 -9.65
CA ALA A 84 14.63 9.38 -10.10
C ALA A 84 14.36 9.27 -11.62
N LYS A 85 13.50 10.14 -12.18
CA LYS A 85 13.23 10.21 -13.62
C LYS A 85 14.46 10.61 -14.43
N ILE A 86 15.26 11.54 -13.90
CA ILE A 86 16.52 11.93 -14.54
C ILE A 86 17.49 10.74 -14.51
N LEU A 87 17.65 10.10 -13.35
CA LEU A 87 18.51 8.93 -13.18
C LEU A 87 18.10 7.77 -14.09
N GLN A 88 16.80 7.56 -14.26
CA GLN A 88 16.27 6.57 -15.18
C GLN A 88 16.76 6.79 -16.60
N LYS A 89 16.75 8.04 -17.10
CA LYS A 89 17.26 8.33 -18.45
C LYS A 89 18.74 7.99 -18.59
N PHE A 90 19.56 8.26 -17.58
CA PHE A 90 20.97 7.86 -17.57
C PHE A 90 21.13 6.35 -17.58
N ILE A 91 20.31 5.65 -16.81
CA ILE A 91 20.37 4.20 -16.72
C ILE A 91 19.87 3.55 -18.01
N GLU A 92 18.89 4.12 -18.70
CA GLU A 92 18.48 3.61 -20.02
C GLU A 92 19.60 3.70 -21.07
N LEU A 93 20.63 4.53 -20.85
CA LEU A 93 21.83 4.58 -21.69
C LEU A 93 22.88 3.53 -21.30
N VAL A 94 22.99 3.19 -20.01
CA VAL A 94 24.04 2.28 -19.49
C VAL A 94 23.55 0.84 -19.38
N LEU A 95 22.36 0.64 -18.83
CA LEU A 95 21.64 -0.63 -18.85
C LEU A 95 20.90 -0.77 -20.16
N LEU A 96 20.65 -2.01 -20.55
CA LEU A 96 19.72 -2.28 -21.65
C LEU A 96 18.31 -1.89 -21.21
N GLY A 97 17.70 -0.90 -21.87
CA GLY A 97 16.35 -0.41 -21.51
C GLY A 97 15.29 -1.51 -21.41
N TRP A 98 15.46 -2.64 -22.10
CA TRP A 98 14.58 -3.80 -21.98
C TRP A 98 14.67 -4.48 -20.60
N LEU A 99 15.85 -4.54 -19.99
CA LEU A 99 16.05 -5.10 -18.65
C LEU A 99 15.41 -4.22 -17.58
N ASN A 100 15.54 -2.88 -17.69
CA ASN A 100 14.86 -1.93 -16.79
C ASN A 100 13.33 -2.12 -16.83
N ARG A 101 12.76 -2.33 -18.03
CA ARG A 101 11.32 -2.59 -18.19
C ARG A 101 10.90 -3.95 -17.63
N LEU A 102 11.72 -4.99 -17.81
CA LEU A 102 11.44 -6.32 -17.28
C LEU A 102 11.46 -6.34 -15.75
N LEU A 103 12.45 -5.70 -15.13
CA LEU A 103 12.49 -5.53 -13.68
C LEU A 103 11.32 -4.66 -13.17
N GLY A 104 10.91 -3.66 -13.96
CA GLY A 104 9.72 -2.85 -13.68
C GLY A 104 8.43 -3.68 -13.70
N LEU A 105 8.31 -4.64 -14.62
CA LEU A 105 7.20 -5.60 -14.67
C LEU A 105 7.13 -6.42 -13.37
N LEU A 106 8.26 -6.96 -12.91
CA LEU A 106 8.33 -7.73 -11.66
C LEU A 106 7.95 -6.90 -10.44
N LEU A 107 8.42 -5.65 -10.34
CA LEU A 107 7.99 -4.73 -9.28
C LEU A 107 6.50 -4.39 -9.36
N GLY A 108 5.98 -4.16 -10.56
CA GLY A 108 4.57 -3.90 -10.80
C GLY A 108 3.69 -5.07 -10.35
N LEU A 109 4.10 -6.30 -10.66
CA LEU A 109 3.46 -7.52 -10.17
C LEU A 109 3.46 -7.60 -8.65
N LEU A 110 4.63 -7.42 -8.02
CA LEU A 110 4.77 -7.47 -6.57
C LEU A 110 3.88 -6.43 -5.87
N LYS A 111 3.85 -5.20 -6.40
CA LYS A 111 3.00 -4.12 -5.91
C LYS A 111 1.52 -4.42 -6.10
N GLY A 112 1.13 -4.97 -7.25
CA GLY A 112 -0.23 -5.41 -7.50
C GLY A 112 -0.67 -6.47 -6.49
N PHE A 113 0.19 -7.46 -6.23
CA PHE A 113 -0.06 -8.50 -5.23
C PHE A 113 -0.23 -7.93 -3.82
N LEU A 114 0.64 -7.00 -3.40
CA LEU A 114 0.52 -6.30 -2.12
C LEU A 114 -0.81 -5.55 -1.99
N ILE A 115 -1.21 -4.83 -3.04
CA ILE A 115 -2.47 -4.06 -3.04
C ILE A 115 -3.69 -4.98 -2.99
N ILE A 116 -3.69 -6.08 -3.75
CA ILE A 116 -4.75 -7.09 -3.72
C ILE A 116 -4.83 -7.73 -2.33
N SER A 117 -3.69 -8.10 -1.73
CA SER A 117 -3.63 -8.66 -0.38
C SER A 117 -4.20 -7.69 0.65
N LEU A 118 -3.85 -6.41 0.56
CA LEU A 118 -4.39 -5.37 1.44
C LEU A 118 -5.90 -5.19 1.24
N LEU A 119 -6.39 -5.21 0.00
CA LEU A 119 -7.81 -5.09 -0.32
C LEU A 119 -8.62 -6.24 0.27
N ILE A 120 -8.13 -7.47 0.10
CA ILE A 120 -8.76 -8.67 0.67
C ILE A 120 -8.77 -8.59 2.19
N PHE A 121 -7.67 -8.16 2.81
CA PHE A 121 -7.59 -7.97 4.25
C PHE A 121 -8.62 -6.95 4.75
N ILE A 122 -8.76 -5.80 4.08
CA ILE A 122 -9.75 -4.78 4.42
C ILE A 122 -11.18 -5.34 4.29
N ILE A 123 -11.48 -6.07 3.21
CA ILE A 123 -12.81 -6.69 3.01
C ILE A 123 -13.12 -7.71 4.12
N GLN A 124 -12.14 -8.47 4.59
CA GLN A 124 -12.31 -9.42 5.70
C GLN A 124 -12.41 -8.72 7.06
N ALA A 125 -11.64 -7.65 7.27
CA ALA A 125 -11.61 -6.89 8.51
C ALA A 125 -12.86 -6.02 8.70
N LEU A 126 -13.52 -5.62 7.61
CA LEU A 126 -14.82 -4.99 7.66
C LEU A 126 -15.90 -6.06 7.88
N PRO A 127 -16.68 -6.01 8.97
CA PRO A 127 -17.87 -6.84 9.13
C PRO A 127 -18.98 -6.32 8.21
N ILE A 128 -18.79 -6.44 6.89
CA ILE A 128 -19.84 -6.18 5.92
C ILE A 128 -20.82 -7.33 6.03
N LYS A 129 -21.93 -7.11 6.73
CA LYS A 129 -23.12 -7.97 6.66
C LYS A 129 -23.69 -7.91 5.24
N LEU A 130 -23.07 -8.62 4.30
CA LEU A 130 -23.73 -9.01 3.07
C LEU A 130 -24.66 -10.18 3.45
N ASP A 131 -25.96 -9.89 3.42
CA ASP A 131 -27.12 -10.68 3.79
C ASP A 131 -27.31 -11.98 2.97
N GLN A 132 -26.25 -12.72 2.70
CA GLN A 132 -26.29 -13.91 1.85
C GLN A 132 -25.29 -14.98 2.30
N GLU A 133 -25.20 -15.19 3.61
CA GLU A 133 -24.05 -15.87 4.23
C GLU A 133 -23.96 -17.38 3.95
N ASN A 134 -25.03 -18.04 3.49
CA ASN A 134 -25.07 -19.50 3.60
C ASN A 134 -24.86 -20.25 2.26
N THR A 135 -24.97 -19.59 1.11
CA THR A 135 -24.93 -20.29 -0.20
C THR A 135 -23.63 -20.04 -0.97
N ILE A 136 -22.94 -18.92 -0.73
CA ILE A 136 -21.75 -18.52 -1.47
C ILE A 136 -20.46 -19.08 -0.83
N ARG A 137 -20.39 -19.13 0.52
CA ARG A 137 -19.23 -19.67 1.27
C ARG A 137 -18.89 -21.10 0.87
N GLN A 138 -19.89 -21.97 0.74
CA GLN A 138 -19.67 -23.37 0.37
C GLN A 138 -19.19 -23.56 -1.07
N LYS A 139 -19.54 -22.64 -1.97
CA LYS A 139 -19.05 -22.62 -3.36
C LYS A 139 -17.61 -22.10 -3.46
N LEU A 140 -17.22 -21.20 -2.56
CA LEU A 140 -15.89 -20.58 -2.52
C LEU A 140 -14.81 -21.54 -2.00
N GLU A 141 -15.14 -22.38 -1.01
CA GLU A 141 -14.21 -23.35 -0.41
C GLU A 141 -13.77 -24.48 -1.36
N LYS A 142 -14.66 -24.92 -2.27
CA LYS A 142 -14.38 -26.08 -3.13
C LYS A 142 -13.59 -25.76 -4.40
N GLU A 143 -13.63 -24.52 -4.90
CA GLU A 143 -13.07 -24.20 -6.23
C GLU A 143 -11.82 -23.30 -6.20
N SER A 144 -11.50 -22.62 -5.09
CA SER A 144 -10.40 -21.65 -5.06
C SER A 144 -9.17 -22.10 -4.28
N VAL A 145 -8.09 -22.43 -5.00
CA VAL A 145 -6.75 -22.72 -4.46
C VAL A 145 -6.18 -21.53 -3.68
N MET A 146 -6.56 -20.32 -4.06
CA MET A 146 -6.11 -19.08 -3.42
C MET A 146 -6.70 -18.92 -2.01
N TYR A 147 -7.91 -19.42 -1.76
CA TYR A 147 -8.52 -19.43 -0.44
C TYR A 147 -7.77 -20.37 0.52
N GLN A 148 -7.36 -21.55 0.05
CA GLN A 148 -6.56 -22.50 0.84
C GLN A 148 -5.19 -21.91 1.23
N ILE A 149 -4.56 -21.16 0.33
CA ILE A 149 -3.28 -20.50 0.61
C ILE A 149 -3.48 -19.39 1.66
N CYS A 150 -4.56 -18.61 1.57
CA CYS A 150 -4.88 -17.59 2.57
C CYS A 150 -5.22 -18.18 3.95
N ASP A 151 -5.86 -19.35 4.00
CA ASP A 151 -6.24 -20.00 5.26
C ASP A 151 -5.00 -20.49 6.05
N HIS A 152 -4.01 -21.06 5.36
CA HIS A 152 -2.72 -21.41 5.97
C HIS A 152 -1.98 -20.18 6.53
N VAL A 153 -2.01 -19.06 5.79
CA VAL A 153 -1.39 -17.81 6.26
C VAL A 153 -2.15 -17.25 7.47
N LYS A 154 -3.48 -17.38 7.51
CA LYS A 154 -4.31 -16.97 8.65
C LYS A 154 -3.99 -17.77 9.90
N GLU A 155 -3.81 -19.09 9.79
CA GLU A 155 -3.42 -19.96 10.91
C GLU A 155 -2.02 -19.58 11.45
N LEU A 156 -1.07 -19.29 10.55
CA LEU A 156 0.27 -18.83 10.92
C LEU A 156 0.27 -17.45 11.60
N VAL A 157 -0.58 -16.52 11.15
CA VAL A 157 -0.70 -15.17 11.73
C VAL A 157 -1.43 -15.18 13.07
N ILE A 158 -2.46 -16.03 13.25
CA ILE A 158 -3.16 -16.19 14.53
C ILE A 158 -2.23 -16.80 15.60
N LEU A 159 -1.35 -17.73 15.21
CA LEU A 159 -0.37 -18.33 16.13
C LEU A 159 0.79 -17.38 16.51
N THR A 160 1.12 -16.38 15.69
CA THR A 160 2.20 -15.43 15.99
C THR A 160 1.76 -14.18 16.77
N MET A 161 0.45 -13.97 16.96
CA MET A 161 -0.07 -12.78 17.64
C MET A 161 -1.13 -13.14 18.70
N PRO A 162 -0.72 -13.56 19.91
CA PRO A 162 -1.65 -13.79 21.02
C PRO A 162 -2.16 -12.41 21.49
N MET A 163 -3.36 -12.05 21.06
CA MET A 163 -4.02 -10.79 21.42
C MET A 163 -5.26 -11.00 22.32
N ASP A 164 -5.42 -12.21 22.85
CA ASP A 164 -6.52 -12.63 23.73
C ASP A 164 -6.36 -12.09 25.16
N ASN A 165 -5.15 -12.05 25.71
CA ASN A 165 -4.97 -11.82 27.15
C ASN A 165 -5.04 -10.34 27.61
N LYS A 166 -5.15 -9.37 26.69
CA LYS A 166 -5.18 -7.93 27.04
C LYS A 166 -6.59 -7.33 27.11
N LEU A 167 -7.60 -8.01 26.57
CA LEU A 167 -8.97 -7.52 26.55
C LEU A 167 -9.75 -7.90 27.82
N GLU A 168 -9.47 -9.07 28.40
CA GLU A 168 -10.10 -9.51 29.66
C GLU A 168 -9.68 -8.64 30.85
N ILE A 169 -8.39 -8.30 30.96
CA ILE A 169 -7.87 -7.45 32.05
C ILE A 169 -8.46 -6.03 32.02
N LEU A 170 -8.79 -5.52 30.83
CA LEU A 170 -9.43 -4.21 30.67
C LEU A 170 -10.92 -4.26 31.00
N GLN A 171 -11.60 -5.39 30.75
CA GLN A 171 -13.00 -5.54 31.13
C GLN A 171 -13.20 -5.75 32.63
N GLU A 172 -12.24 -6.38 33.31
CA GLU A 172 -12.25 -6.54 34.77
C GLU A 172 -12.01 -5.20 35.48
N LYS A 173 -11.04 -4.40 35.00
CA LYS A 173 -10.76 -3.06 35.56
C LYS A 173 -11.83 -1.99 35.33
N VAL A 174 -12.74 -2.21 34.38
CA VAL A 174 -13.87 -1.30 34.13
C VAL A 174 -15.11 -1.69 34.97
N LYS A 175 -15.08 -2.87 35.62
CA LYS A 175 -16.17 -3.37 36.46
C LYS A 175 -15.95 -3.20 37.97
N GLU A 176 -14.76 -2.81 38.43
CA GLU A 176 -14.50 -2.29 39.80
C GLU A 176 -14.59 -0.76 39.85
#